data_AF-A0A4Q9HUP9-F1
#
_entry.id   AF-A0A4Q9HUP9-F1
#
_cell.length_a   1.000
_cell.length_b   1.000
_cell.length_c   1.000
_cell.angle_alpha   90.00
_cell.angle_beta   90.00
_cell.angle_gamma   90.00
#
_symmetry.space_group_name_H-M   'P 1'
#
loop_
_entity.id
_entity.type
_entity.pdbx_description
1 polymer ?
#
loop_
_entity_poly.entity_id
_entity_poly.type
_entity_poly.pdbx_seq_one_letter_code
_entity_poly.pdbx_strand_id
1 'polypeptide(L)'
;MTDRLRAIEGLALAAALTAVFDGVHSFGDQFVQNSHDASTKGMHGSHLVYKNDGSPIEENPWRHGREGRTCTASAYGRRSVSRHVASYCAVQLASTLAVTRTVGYRVPAKALLAGTAINAITHGILDRREPLLWLAEKAGKTGYIKHATVVRKAGGEGTEYPKAVQDVSGPGTALMELDQAAHRAIGVAAALVTTWITLRTGRRR
;
A
#
# COMPACT_ATOMS: atom_id res chain seq x y z
N MET A 1 -28.43 -20.39 -22.11
CA MET A 1 -27.12 -20.95 -21.69
C MET A 1 -26.01 -19.91 -21.59
N THR A 2 -26.01 -18.87 -22.41
CA THR A 2 -24.98 -17.81 -22.48
C THR A 2 -24.81 -17.01 -21.19
N ASP A 3 -25.89 -16.71 -20.45
CA ASP A 3 -25.79 -15.91 -19.22
C ASP A 3 -25.13 -16.66 -18.05
N ARG A 4 -25.39 -17.97 -17.92
CA ARG A 4 -24.75 -18.79 -16.88
C ARG A 4 -23.24 -18.93 -17.13
N LEU A 5 -22.83 -19.12 -18.39
CA LEU A 5 -21.41 -19.19 -18.75
C LEU A 5 -20.69 -17.86 -18.47
N ARG A 6 -21.33 -16.72 -18.76
CA ARG A 6 -20.78 -15.40 -18.43
C ARG A 6 -20.68 -15.14 -16.93
N ALA A 7 -21.66 -15.59 -16.15
CA ALA A 7 -21.61 -15.48 -14.70
C ALA A 7 -20.45 -16.31 -14.13
N ILE A 8 -20.25 -17.53 -14.63
CA ILE A 8 -19.12 -18.39 -14.25
C ILE A 8 -17.79 -17.74 -14.62
N GLU A 9 -17.66 -17.21 -15.84
CA GLU A 9 -16.46 -16.49 -16.28
C GLU A 9 -16.17 -15.28 -15.39
N GLY A 10 -17.19 -14.49 -15.06
CA GLY A 10 -17.06 -13.33 -14.18
C GLY A 10 -16.62 -13.70 -12.77
N LEU A 11 -17.22 -14.73 -12.18
CA LEU A 11 -16.82 -15.24 -10.87
C LEU A 11 -15.38 -15.77 -10.88
N ALA A 12 -15.01 -16.54 -11.91
CA ALA A 12 -13.66 -17.07 -12.05
C ALA A 12 -12.61 -15.96 -12.18
N LEU A 13 -12.87 -14.95 -13.02
CA LEU A 13 -11.96 -13.83 -13.20
C LEU A 13 -11.86 -12.98 -11.92
N ALA A 14 -12.98 -12.66 -11.27
CA ALA A 14 -12.97 -11.90 -10.02
C ALA A 14 -12.20 -12.65 -8.92
N ALA A 15 -12.40 -13.97 -8.80
CA ALA A 15 -11.69 -14.80 -7.84
C ALA A 15 -10.19 -14.86 -8.14
N ALA A 16 -9.80 -15.06 -9.40
CA ALA A 16 -8.40 -15.10 -9.81
C ALA A 16 -7.70 -13.77 -9.54
N LEU A 17 -8.31 -12.64 -9.92
CA LEU A 17 -7.73 -11.31 -9.67
C LEU A 17 -7.63 -11.01 -8.17
N THR A 18 -8.65 -11.35 -7.39
CA THR A 18 -8.62 -11.16 -5.93
C THR A 18 -7.52 -11.99 -5.28
N ALA A 19 -7.36 -13.26 -5.68
CA ALA A 19 -6.32 -14.14 -5.16
C ALA A 19 -4.91 -13.64 -5.52
N VAL A 20 -4.71 -13.16 -6.75
CA VAL A 20 -3.44 -12.52 -7.14
C VAL A 20 -3.19 -11.29 -6.28
N PHE A 21 -4.19 -10.40 -6.15
CA PHE A 21 -4.01 -9.15 -5.44
C PHE A 21 -3.67 -9.36 -3.97
N ASP A 22 -4.36 -10.28 -3.29
CA ASP A 22 -4.06 -10.64 -1.90
C ASP A 22 -2.69 -11.34 -1.77
N GLY A 23 -2.42 -12.32 -2.63
CA GLY A 23 -1.19 -13.11 -2.58
C GLY A 23 0.09 -12.29 -2.81
N VAL A 24 0.06 -11.30 -3.70
CA VAL A 24 1.23 -10.45 -4.01
C VAL A 24 1.28 -9.16 -3.20
N HIS A 25 0.24 -8.84 -2.43
CA HIS A 25 0.17 -7.61 -1.63
C HIS A 25 1.38 -7.48 -0.70
N SER A 26 1.57 -8.48 0.16
CA SER A 26 2.67 -8.49 1.14
C SER A 26 4.03 -8.51 0.46
N PHE A 27 4.16 -9.13 -0.71
CA PHE A 27 5.40 -9.10 -1.48
C PHE A 27 5.73 -7.68 -1.98
N GLY A 28 4.73 -6.97 -2.53
CA GLY A 28 4.88 -5.57 -2.94
C GLY A 28 5.26 -4.66 -1.77
N ASP A 29 4.53 -4.76 -0.66
CA ASP A 29 4.67 -3.88 0.50
C ASP A 29 5.89 -4.18 1.38
N GLN A 30 6.35 -5.42 1.43
CA GLN A 30 7.39 -5.81 2.40
C GLN A 30 8.73 -6.13 1.74
N PHE A 31 8.72 -6.64 0.51
CA PHE A 31 9.96 -7.02 -0.19
C PHE A 31 10.37 -6.00 -1.25
N VAL A 32 9.42 -5.52 -2.05
CA VAL A 32 9.72 -4.61 -3.16
C VAL A 32 9.81 -3.16 -2.70
N GLN A 33 8.99 -2.77 -1.71
CA GLN A 33 9.01 -1.44 -1.14
C GLN A 33 10.40 -1.07 -0.60
N ASN A 34 10.87 0.12 -0.96
CA ASN A 34 12.09 0.67 -0.39
C ASN A 34 11.90 0.98 1.11
N SER A 35 12.85 0.58 1.95
CA SER A 35 12.77 0.77 3.41
C SER A 35 12.60 2.24 3.81
N HIS A 36 13.20 3.17 3.06
CA HIS A 36 13.04 4.61 3.30
C HIS A 36 11.60 5.04 3.05
N ASP A 37 11.01 4.60 1.94
CA ASP A 37 9.62 4.90 1.61
C ASP A 37 8.65 4.29 2.63
N ALA A 38 8.93 3.09 3.15
CA ALA A 38 8.14 2.47 4.21
C ALA A 38 8.09 3.33 5.49
N SER A 39 9.24 3.87 5.89
CA SER A 39 9.34 4.72 7.09
C SER A 39 8.77 6.13 6.91
N THR A 40 8.75 6.65 5.68
CA THR A 40 8.45 8.07 5.42
C THR A 40 7.15 8.34 4.67
N LYS A 41 6.50 7.33 4.07
CA LYS A 41 5.23 7.51 3.32
C LYS A 41 4.10 8.12 4.15
N GLY A 42 4.13 7.94 5.47
CA GLY A 42 3.18 8.53 6.42
C GLY A 42 3.49 9.96 6.85
N MET A 43 4.64 10.55 6.50
CA MET A 43 5.05 11.87 7.02
C MET A 43 4.10 12.99 6.58
N HIS A 44 3.69 13.84 7.51
CA HIS A 44 2.85 15.01 7.28
C HIS A 44 3.33 16.19 8.13
N GLY A 45 3.07 17.41 7.66
CA GLY A 45 3.40 18.65 8.36
C GLY A 45 4.05 19.71 7.47
N SER A 46 4.04 20.94 7.98
CA SER A 46 4.72 22.10 7.39
C SER A 46 6.18 22.24 7.84
N HIS A 47 6.60 21.53 8.90
CA HIS A 47 7.99 21.52 9.34
C HIS A 47 8.91 21.00 8.23
N LEU A 48 10.12 21.53 8.22
CA LEU A 48 11.08 21.24 7.17
C LEU A 48 11.90 20.00 7.51
N VAL A 49 12.13 19.21 6.48
CA VAL A 49 12.97 18.01 6.51
C VAL A 49 13.95 18.05 5.34
N TYR A 50 15.09 17.38 5.50
CA TYR A 50 16.06 17.25 4.43
C TYR A 50 15.53 16.35 3.31
N LYS A 51 15.71 16.78 2.04
CA LYS A 51 15.27 16.02 0.87
C LYS A 51 16.03 14.71 0.65
N ASN A 52 17.19 14.56 1.28
CA ASN A 52 18.05 13.40 1.09
C ASN A 52 17.56 12.19 1.89
N ASP A 53 17.21 12.40 3.15
CA ASP A 53 16.92 11.34 4.12
C ASP A 53 15.64 11.58 4.94
N GLY A 54 14.97 12.72 4.75
CA GLY A 54 13.75 13.05 5.47
C GLY A 54 13.96 13.41 6.94
N SER A 55 15.20 13.57 7.41
CA SER A 55 15.45 13.94 8.81
C SER A 55 15.02 15.39 9.08
N PRO A 56 14.51 15.70 10.28
CA PRO A 56 14.21 17.08 10.69
C PRO A 56 15.45 17.97 10.60
N ILE A 57 15.27 19.23 10.18
CA ILE A 57 16.39 20.20 10.12
C ILE A 57 17.01 20.41 11.51
N GLU A 58 16.19 20.40 12.56
CA GLU A 58 16.58 20.66 13.94
C GLU A 58 17.68 19.70 14.44
N GLU A 59 17.75 18.48 13.91
CA GLU A 59 18.76 17.48 14.28
C GLU A 59 20.17 17.85 13.78
N ASN A 60 20.28 18.57 12.65
CA ASN A 60 21.55 19.03 12.13
C ASN A 60 21.34 20.26 11.23
N PRO A 61 21.28 21.48 11.78
CA PRO A 61 20.92 22.69 11.02
C PRO A 61 22.01 23.16 10.05
N TRP A 62 23.21 22.56 10.11
CA TRP A 62 24.39 23.01 9.37
C TRP A 62 24.65 22.20 8.09
N ARG A 63 23.70 21.36 7.64
CA ARG A 63 23.83 20.70 6.33
C ARG A 63 23.69 21.75 5.22
N HIS A 64 24.72 21.84 4.39
CA HIS A 64 24.78 22.77 3.27
C HIS A 64 24.92 22.05 1.92
N GLY A 65 24.90 22.79 0.81
CA GLY A 65 25.03 22.22 -0.53
C GLY A 65 23.84 21.35 -0.96
N ARG A 66 24.10 20.27 -1.72
CA ARG A 66 23.03 19.38 -2.23
C ARG A 66 22.29 18.62 -1.12
N GLU A 67 22.98 18.33 -0.02
CA GLU A 67 22.46 17.62 1.16
C GLU A 67 21.63 18.52 2.08
N GLY A 68 21.93 19.83 2.07
CA GLY A 68 21.16 20.85 2.78
C GLY A 68 19.83 21.24 2.13
N ARG A 69 19.43 20.61 1.02
CA ARG A 69 18.15 20.93 0.36
C ARG A 69 16.99 20.40 1.18
N THR A 70 15.97 21.23 1.39
CA THR A 70 14.85 20.91 2.28
C THR A 70 13.52 20.92 1.53
N CYS A 71 12.51 20.30 2.14
CA CYS A 71 11.11 20.41 1.78
C CYS A 71 10.24 20.22 3.01
N THR A 72 8.94 20.47 2.90
CA THR A 72 8.01 20.15 3.99
C THR A 72 7.88 18.63 4.17
N ALA A 73 7.64 18.17 5.39
CA ALA A 73 7.38 16.77 5.69
C ALA A 73 6.23 16.20 4.84
N SER A 74 5.18 16.98 4.62
CA SER A 74 4.09 16.60 3.71
C SER A 74 4.54 16.39 2.25
N ALA A 75 5.42 17.25 1.72
CA ALA A 75 5.93 17.08 0.36
C ALA A 75 6.84 15.85 0.25
N TYR A 76 7.66 15.61 1.28
CA TYR A 76 8.50 14.42 1.39
C TYR A 76 7.66 13.14 1.40
N GLY A 77 6.70 13.06 2.33
CA GLY A 77 5.82 11.89 2.47
C GLY A 77 4.99 11.60 1.21
N ARG A 78 4.50 12.63 0.50
CA ARG A 78 3.82 12.46 -0.80
C ARG A 78 4.73 11.84 -1.86
N ARG A 79 6.00 12.21 -1.89
CA ARG A 79 6.97 11.61 -2.82
C ARG A 79 7.26 10.15 -2.45
N SER A 80 7.38 9.84 -1.16
CA SER A 80 7.60 8.48 -0.68
C SER A 80 6.42 7.57 -0.99
N VAL A 81 5.18 7.99 -0.70
CA VAL A 81 3.99 7.19 -1.05
C VAL A 81 3.82 7.03 -2.55
N SER A 82 4.15 8.04 -3.36
CA SER A 82 4.04 7.94 -4.83
C SER A 82 5.01 6.90 -5.40
N ARG A 83 6.25 6.85 -4.89
CA ARG A 83 7.24 5.83 -5.27
C ARG A 83 6.79 4.44 -4.88
N HIS A 84 6.33 4.30 -3.63
CA HIS A 84 5.78 3.03 -3.13
C HIS A 84 4.62 2.53 -3.97
N VAL A 85 3.60 3.36 -4.19
CA VAL A 85 2.43 3.02 -4.99
C VAL A 85 2.84 2.65 -6.42
N ALA A 86 3.80 3.37 -7.02
CA ALA A 86 4.30 3.04 -8.36
C ALA A 86 4.93 1.63 -8.40
N SER A 87 5.79 1.28 -7.44
CA SER A 87 6.37 -0.06 -7.36
C SER A 87 5.33 -1.14 -7.08
N TYR A 88 4.39 -0.87 -6.17
CA TYR A 88 3.30 -1.78 -5.84
C TYR A 88 2.39 -2.05 -7.06
N CYS A 89 2.00 -1.01 -7.79
CA CYS A 89 1.21 -1.15 -9.01
C CYS A 89 1.95 -1.93 -10.09
N ALA A 90 3.26 -1.75 -10.21
CA ALA A 90 4.07 -2.52 -11.16
C ALA A 90 4.04 -4.03 -10.82
N VAL A 91 4.21 -4.39 -9.54
CA VAL A 91 4.12 -5.78 -9.06
C VAL A 91 2.73 -6.36 -9.33
N GLN A 92 1.67 -5.64 -8.97
CA GLN A 92 0.29 -6.09 -9.16
C GLN A 92 -0.05 -6.30 -10.65
N LEU A 93 0.32 -5.35 -11.51
CA LEU A 93 0.11 -5.44 -12.95
C LEU A 93 0.89 -6.60 -13.55
N ALA A 94 2.18 -6.72 -13.23
CA ALA A 94 3.02 -7.80 -13.74
C ALA A 94 2.46 -9.18 -13.34
N SER A 95 2.06 -9.34 -12.08
CA SER A 95 1.49 -10.58 -11.55
C SER A 95 0.14 -10.92 -12.20
N THR A 96 -0.73 -9.92 -12.35
CA THR A 96 -2.02 -10.07 -13.04
C THR A 96 -1.83 -10.52 -14.48
N LEU A 97 -0.92 -9.86 -15.20
CA LEU A 97 -0.61 -10.20 -16.58
C LEU A 97 0.00 -11.60 -16.69
N ALA A 98 0.90 -11.97 -15.79
CA ALA A 98 1.50 -13.30 -15.76
C ALA A 98 0.43 -14.39 -15.55
N VAL A 99 -0.40 -14.26 -14.51
CA VAL A 99 -1.42 -15.27 -14.19
C VAL A 99 -2.45 -15.38 -15.31
N THR A 100 -3.03 -14.26 -15.74
CA THR A 100 -4.10 -14.29 -16.76
C THR A 100 -3.58 -14.78 -18.10
N ARG A 101 -2.40 -14.36 -18.54
CA ARG A 101 -1.83 -14.84 -19.82
C ARG A 101 -1.39 -16.29 -19.78
N THR A 102 -0.91 -16.79 -18.64
CA THR A 102 -0.51 -18.21 -18.50
C THR A 102 -1.69 -19.15 -18.71
N VAL A 103 -2.90 -18.74 -18.29
CA VAL A 103 -4.12 -19.53 -18.49
C VAL A 103 -4.87 -19.17 -19.78
N GLY A 104 -4.24 -18.42 -20.69
CA GLY A 104 -4.84 -18.02 -21.97
C GLY A 104 -5.90 -16.93 -21.89
N TYR A 105 -6.11 -16.29 -20.73
CA TYR A 105 -7.10 -15.23 -20.54
C TYR A 105 -6.47 -13.85 -20.79
N ARG A 106 -7.10 -13.02 -21.62
CA ARG A 106 -6.60 -11.66 -21.93
C ARG A 106 -7.53 -10.60 -21.37
N VAL A 107 -7.12 -9.97 -20.28
CA VAL A 107 -7.80 -8.82 -19.72
C VAL A 107 -7.58 -7.58 -20.62
N PRO A 108 -8.64 -6.86 -21.04
CA PRO A 108 -8.49 -5.64 -21.82
C PRO A 108 -7.66 -4.58 -21.10
N ALA A 109 -6.77 -3.89 -21.82
CA ALA A 109 -5.88 -2.87 -21.23
C ALA A 109 -6.64 -1.79 -20.45
N LYS A 110 -7.78 -1.32 -20.96
CA LYS A 110 -8.62 -0.33 -20.24
C LYS A 110 -9.18 -0.85 -18.90
N ALA A 111 -9.44 -2.15 -18.79
CA ALA A 111 -9.90 -2.76 -17.54
C ALA A 111 -8.75 -2.82 -16.53
N LEU A 112 -7.57 -3.24 -16.98
CA LEU A 112 -6.35 -3.23 -16.16
C LEU A 112 -6.01 -1.83 -15.65
N LEU A 113 -6.04 -0.82 -16.53
CA LEU A 113 -5.76 0.57 -16.16
C LEU A 113 -6.78 1.11 -15.15
N ALA A 114 -8.07 0.85 -15.35
CA ALA A 114 -9.12 1.28 -14.41
C ALA A 114 -8.96 0.63 -13.02
N GLY A 115 -8.78 -0.69 -12.97
CA GLY A 115 -8.54 -1.39 -11.71
C GLY A 115 -7.27 -0.92 -11.01
N THR A 116 -6.19 -0.75 -11.77
CA THR A 116 -4.91 -0.23 -11.25
C THR A 116 -5.07 1.17 -10.70
N ALA A 117 -5.76 2.08 -11.41
CA ALA A 117 -5.96 3.44 -10.94
C ALA A 117 -6.74 3.48 -9.62
N ILE A 118 -7.81 2.69 -9.50
CA ILE A 118 -8.59 2.58 -8.26
C ILE A 118 -7.71 2.08 -7.12
N ASN A 119 -6.99 0.97 -7.35
CA ASN A 119 -6.09 0.39 -6.36
C ASN A 119 -5.00 1.41 -5.95
N ALA A 120 -4.31 2.02 -6.92
CA ALA A 120 -3.24 2.97 -6.70
C ALA A 120 -3.66 4.18 -5.85
N ILE A 121 -4.80 4.79 -6.20
CA ILE A 121 -5.30 5.99 -5.53
C ILE A 121 -5.69 5.64 -4.09
N THR A 122 -6.48 4.59 -3.92
CA THR A 122 -6.99 4.22 -2.60
C THR A 122 -5.91 3.66 -1.68
N HIS A 123 -4.98 2.86 -2.20
CA HIS A 123 -3.75 2.43 -1.50
C HIS A 123 -2.93 3.64 -1.07
N GLY A 124 -2.66 4.57 -1.99
CA GLY A 124 -1.92 5.79 -1.69
C GLY A 124 -2.60 6.66 -0.64
N ILE A 125 -3.93 6.72 -0.59
CA ILE A 125 -4.69 7.43 0.45
C ILE A 125 -4.52 6.75 1.81
N LEU A 126 -4.67 5.42 1.88
CA LEU A 126 -4.55 4.68 3.15
C LEU A 126 -3.14 4.75 3.72
N ASP A 127 -2.12 4.67 2.87
CA ASP A 127 -0.71 4.78 3.26
C ASP A 127 -0.32 6.13 3.87
N ARG A 128 -1.20 7.13 3.77
CA ARG A 128 -1.08 8.42 4.49
C ARG A 128 -1.54 8.34 5.93
N ARG A 129 -2.02 7.19 6.41
CA ARG A 129 -2.42 6.84 7.77
C ARG A 129 -3.63 7.58 8.35
N GLU A 130 -3.76 8.89 8.14
CA GLU A 130 -4.89 9.67 8.67
C GLU A 130 -6.26 9.09 8.25
N PRO A 131 -6.50 8.73 6.97
CA PRO A 131 -7.78 8.15 6.57
C PRO A 131 -8.06 6.80 7.22
N LEU A 132 -7.03 5.97 7.40
CA LEU A 132 -7.14 4.67 8.07
C LEU A 132 -7.50 4.84 9.55
N LEU A 133 -6.84 5.76 10.25
CA LEU A 133 -7.12 6.07 11.65
C LEU A 133 -8.53 6.60 11.83
N TRP A 134 -9.00 7.47 10.92
CA TRP A 134 -10.38 7.95 10.91
C TRP A 134 -11.38 6.81 10.71
N LEU A 135 -11.14 5.90 9.76
CA LEU A 135 -11.97 4.72 9.56
C LEU A 135 -12.00 3.82 10.81
N ALA A 136 -10.84 3.61 11.44
CA ALA A 136 -10.73 2.82 12.65
C ALA A 136 -11.50 3.44 13.82
N GLU A 137 -11.42 4.76 13.98
CA GLU A 137 -12.19 5.50 14.98
C GLU A 137 -13.70 5.33 14.74
N LYS A 138 -14.17 5.52 13.50
CA LYS A 138 -15.58 5.32 13.14
C LYS A 138 -16.07 3.89 13.33
N ALA A 139 -15.18 2.91 13.18
CA ALA A 139 -15.47 1.50 13.45
C ALA A 139 -15.31 1.11 14.94
N GLY A 140 -15.07 2.08 15.84
CA GLY A 140 -14.92 1.82 17.28
C GLY A 140 -13.64 1.06 17.64
N LYS A 141 -12.60 1.12 16.81
CA LYS A 141 -11.33 0.38 16.97
C LYS A 141 -10.23 1.16 17.69
N THR A 142 -10.52 2.33 18.25
CA THR A 142 -9.53 3.14 18.99
C THR A 142 -8.91 2.37 20.16
N GLY A 143 -9.71 1.62 20.92
CA GLY A 143 -9.20 0.76 22.01
C GLY A 143 -8.31 -0.36 21.49
N TYR A 144 -8.64 -0.94 20.34
CA TYR A 144 -7.84 -1.99 19.71
C TYR A 144 -6.45 -1.47 19.34
N ILE A 145 -6.37 -0.33 18.64
CA ILE A 145 -5.11 0.32 18.26
C ILE A 145 -4.28 0.70 19.49
N LYS A 146 -4.92 1.23 20.53
CA LYS A 146 -4.24 1.69 21.75
C LYS A 146 -3.59 0.55 22.53
N HIS A 147 -4.20 -0.63 22.54
CA HIS A 147 -3.80 -1.72 23.43
C HIS A 147 -3.03 -2.84 22.72
N ALA A 148 -3.35 -3.17 21.47
CA ALA A 148 -2.64 -4.19 20.70
C ALA A 148 -1.39 -3.59 20.02
N THR A 149 -0.38 -3.38 20.85
CA THR A 149 0.95 -2.85 20.49
C THR A 149 2.03 -3.91 20.72
N VAL A 150 3.24 -3.67 20.21
CA VAL A 150 4.36 -4.62 20.35
C VAL A 150 5.52 -3.94 21.08
N VAL A 151 6.21 -4.66 21.96
CA VAL A 151 7.47 -4.20 22.54
C VAL A 151 8.62 -4.74 21.70
N ARG A 152 9.44 -3.83 21.14
CA ARG A 152 10.64 -4.17 20.38
C ARG A 152 11.90 -3.95 21.19
N LYS A 153 12.93 -4.71 20.86
CA LYS A 153 14.31 -4.52 21.31
C LYS A 153 14.89 -3.31 20.56
N ALA A 154 15.16 -2.20 21.24
CA ALA A 154 15.87 -1.06 20.67
C ALA A 154 17.35 -1.08 21.07
N GLY A 155 18.24 -1.14 20.08
CA GLY A 155 19.69 -1.20 20.26
C GLY A 155 20.33 -1.67 18.96
N GLY A 156 21.50 -1.12 18.62
CA GLY A 156 22.30 -1.61 17.51
C GLY A 156 22.95 -2.94 17.85
N GLU A 157 23.55 -3.59 16.86
CA GLU A 157 24.45 -4.72 17.11
C GLU A 157 25.53 -4.31 18.12
N GLY A 158 25.70 -5.07 19.20
CA GLY A 158 26.73 -4.81 20.23
C GLY A 158 26.35 -3.85 21.37
N THR A 159 25.09 -3.38 21.49
CA THR A 159 24.68 -2.61 22.68
C THR A 159 24.28 -3.52 23.85
N GLU A 160 24.73 -3.18 25.07
CA GLU A 160 24.36 -3.83 26.33
C GLU A 160 22.84 -3.74 26.54
N TYR A 161 22.15 -4.89 26.46
CA TYR A 161 20.68 -5.08 26.52
C TYR A 161 19.82 -4.05 25.77
N PRO A 162 19.15 -4.43 24.66
CA PRO A 162 18.34 -3.49 23.91
C PRO A 162 17.16 -2.97 24.76
N LYS A 163 17.08 -1.66 24.92
CA LYS A 163 16.01 -0.95 25.63
C LYS A 163 14.66 -1.35 25.03
N ALA A 164 13.71 -1.76 25.87
CA ALA A 164 12.35 -2.03 25.42
C ALA A 164 11.70 -0.73 24.90
N VAL A 165 11.27 -0.72 23.64
CA VAL A 165 10.54 0.39 23.02
C VAL A 165 9.20 -0.13 22.51
N GLN A 166 8.12 0.54 22.93
CA GLN A 166 6.79 0.24 22.42
C GLN A 166 6.68 0.72 20.97
N ASP A 167 6.36 -0.18 20.06
CA ASP A 167 5.97 0.11 18.69
C ASP A 167 4.45 -0.01 18.54
N VAL A 168 3.86 1.01 17.93
CA VAL A 168 2.42 1.16 17.74
C VAL A 168 1.98 0.94 16.29
N SER A 169 2.91 0.81 15.33
CA SER A 169 2.56 0.81 13.91
C SER A 169 3.28 -0.21 13.02
N GLY A 170 4.33 -0.87 13.51
CA GLY A 170 5.02 -1.90 12.74
C GLY A 170 4.35 -3.29 12.76
N PRO A 171 4.99 -4.30 12.18
CA PRO A 171 4.49 -5.69 12.16
C PRO A 171 4.08 -6.20 13.55
N GLY A 172 2.89 -6.80 13.62
CA GLY A 172 2.30 -7.35 14.85
C GLY A 172 1.49 -6.35 15.69
N THR A 173 1.34 -5.09 15.25
CA THR A 173 0.45 -4.13 15.91
C THR A 173 -0.93 -4.10 15.25
N ALA A 174 -1.95 -3.71 16.02
CA ALA A 174 -3.31 -3.54 15.50
C ALA A 174 -3.39 -2.54 14.34
N LEU A 175 -2.57 -1.48 14.37
CA LEU A 175 -2.57 -0.51 13.27
C LEU A 175 -2.07 -1.15 11.96
N MET A 176 -1.03 -1.97 12.02
CA MET A 176 -0.54 -2.71 10.85
C MET A 176 -1.56 -3.74 10.34
N GLU A 177 -2.27 -4.42 11.24
CA GLU A 177 -3.30 -5.37 10.82
C GLU A 177 -4.49 -4.68 10.15
N LEU A 178 -4.95 -3.56 10.72
CA LEU A 178 -6.02 -2.76 10.10
C LEU A 178 -5.59 -2.20 8.75
N ASP A 179 -4.33 -1.76 8.64
CA ASP A 179 -3.73 -1.31 7.38
C ASP A 179 -3.76 -2.41 6.32
N GLN A 180 -3.24 -3.60 6.64
CA GLN A 180 -3.23 -4.73 5.71
C GLN A 180 -4.64 -5.18 5.33
N ALA A 181 -5.57 -5.21 6.28
CA ALA A 181 -6.97 -5.55 6.01
C ALA A 181 -7.64 -4.55 5.06
N ALA A 182 -7.42 -3.24 5.28
CA ALA A 182 -8.01 -2.20 4.46
C ALA A 182 -7.47 -2.22 3.02
N HIS A 183 -6.17 -2.41 2.86
CA HIS A 183 -5.57 -2.54 1.53
C HIS A 183 -6.04 -3.78 0.77
N ARG A 184 -6.19 -4.94 1.44
CA ARG A 184 -6.75 -6.15 0.82
C ARG A 184 -8.20 -5.95 0.39
N ALA A 185 -9.01 -5.26 1.20
CA ALA A 185 -10.40 -4.95 0.86
C ALA A 185 -10.52 -4.05 -0.39
N ILE A 186 -9.64 -3.06 -0.53
CA ILE A 186 -9.50 -2.27 -1.76
C ILE A 186 -9.14 -3.15 -2.95
N GLY A 187 -8.24 -4.11 -2.76
CA GLY A 187 -7.86 -5.08 -3.79
C GLY A 187 -9.08 -5.82 -4.36
N VAL A 188 -10.01 -6.23 -3.50
CA VAL A 188 -11.28 -6.84 -3.92
C VAL A 188 -12.09 -5.88 -4.82
N ALA A 189 -12.24 -4.61 -4.41
CA ALA A 189 -12.98 -3.62 -5.20
C ALA A 189 -12.34 -3.40 -6.58
N ALA A 190 -11.02 -3.28 -6.65
CA ALA A 190 -10.28 -3.11 -7.89
C ALA A 190 -10.38 -4.35 -8.82
N ALA A 191 -10.35 -5.57 -8.25
CA ALA A 191 -10.56 -6.82 -8.99
C ALA A 191 -11.98 -6.90 -9.57
N LEU A 192 -13.00 -6.50 -8.80
CA LEU A 192 -14.39 -6.45 -9.26
C LEU A 192 -14.60 -5.46 -10.40
N VAL A 193 -14.03 -4.24 -10.30
CA VAL A 193 -14.13 -3.25 -11.38
C VAL A 193 -13.43 -3.72 -12.64
N THR A 194 -12.23 -4.31 -12.51
CA THR A 194 -11.48 -4.88 -13.64
C THR A 194 -12.31 -5.96 -14.34
N THR A 195 -12.90 -6.86 -13.55
CA THR A 195 -13.76 -7.94 -14.06
C THR A 195 -14.98 -7.37 -14.79
N TRP A 196 -15.67 -6.42 -14.17
CA TRP A 196 -16.87 -5.81 -14.73
C TRP A 196 -16.62 -5.11 -16.07
N ILE A 197 -15.54 -4.34 -16.19
CA ILE A 197 -15.15 -3.69 -17.45
C ILE A 197 -14.77 -4.74 -18.51
N THR A 198 -14.11 -5.82 -18.10
CA THR A 198 -13.70 -6.92 -18.99
C THR A 198 -14.91 -7.57 -19.64
N LEU A 199 -15.89 -8.01 -18.84
CA LEU A 199 -17.11 -8.66 -19.32
C LEU A 199 -17.95 -7.74 -20.22
N ARG A 200 -18.01 -6.44 -19.92
CA ARG A 200 -18.73 -5.46 -20.77
C ARG A 200 -18.03 -5.19 -22.10
N THR A 201 -16.72 -5.37 -22.17
CA THR A 201 -15.96 -5.18 -23.41
C THR A 201 -16.11 -6.37 -24.35
N GLY A 202 -16.15 -7.58 -23.79
CA GLY A 202 -16.44 -8.80 -24.56
C GLY A 202 -17.84 -8.80 -25.20
N ARG A 203 -18.81 -8.07 -24.62
CA ARG A 203 -20.15 -7.87 -25.21
C ARG A 203 -20.19 -7.05 -26.51
N ARG A 204 -19.13 -6.30 -26.83
CA ARG A 204 -19.06 -5.44 -28.02
C ARG A 204 -18.33 -6.10 -29.20
N ARG A 205 -17.94 -7.37 -29.07
CA ARG A 205 -17.42 -8.22 -30.14
C ARG A 205 -18.45 -9.30 -30.43
#